data_AF-A0A7C5HBS2-F1
#
_entry.id   AF-A0A7C5HBS2-F1
#
_cell.length_a   1.000
_cell.length_b   1.000
_cell.length_c   1.000
_cell.angle_alpha   90.00
_cell.angle_beta   90.00
_cell.angle_gamma   90.00
#
_symmetry.space_group_name_H-M   'P 1'
#
loop_
_entity.id
_entity.type
_entity.pdbx_description
1 polymer ?
#
loop_
_entity_poly.entity_id
_entity_poly.type
_entity_poly.pdbx_seq_one_letter_code
_entity_poly.pdbx_strand_id
1 'polypeptide(L)'
;MLFFKNLFAKPLTSTLTVTSNNGFHLRPVAKFVSEAKKFDCEINASFHNKSVSAKAVNALLSLGLDKEDSFVLELQGKDASKALTTLRQVFATLMQDDEEVEHIVNTQHDYEGEALLGESIYQGLAIAPLYHYTQEESYIKNNATFQGSVVHAMSILSKRFEESTQKDIANIYLAQKELLSQLSAEVHDIDTFSALIDKEIKTLKGSKLESKAVDYQDLLRLVKSNLGYTYQVHLPSQPFILLAKDLLPSDIKQLETSSVQGVILTQSSLTSHTAILLRSAGITSLILPEDIHSTSDDVILDTYAGVLIHHPTPKDLETATKVQTLHHRQEILSQEKRFEPAITKNKKTIHVYANITDVTSASAAKEAGAEGIGLLRTEFLFGQQAPSLETQTKAYEAIFACFDDVTVRTLDVGGDKALPYISLPKEENPFLGVRGVRLFQSHPDILEAQLHAIFLAAKGKSIKIMFPMVSSVEEFTHAKNFALHVAKKYQLTTESILFGMMIEVPSVLFDLKTFNEAVDFYSVGTNDLTQYLFAIERTHPTLKTDALSPVVFKALYQIVTQVTKPVSICGELAANIDAIPKLIQLGYTSLSVTPKSIAQTKETIRHV
;
A
#
# COMPACT_ATOMS: atom_id res chain seq x y z
N MET A 1 -3.92 -36.79 -38.62
CA MET A 1 -4.72 -35.57 -38.89
C MET A 1 -4.80 -34.58 -37.69
N LEU A 2 -4.49 -34.97 -36.44
CA LEU A 2 -4.44 -34.03 -35.30
C LEU A 2 -3.17 -33.15 -35.22
N PHE A 3 -2.05 -33.57 -35.82
CA PHE A 3 -0.77 -32.83 -35.71
C PHE A 3 -0.76 -31.50 -36.49
N PHE A 4 -1.52 -31.42 -37.59
CA PHE A 4 -1.59 -30.22 -38.44
C PHE A 4 -2.61 -29.17 -37.98
N LYS A 5 -3.51 -29.49 -37.03
CA LYS A 5 -4.47 -28.52 -36.47
C LYS A 5 -3.83 -27.53 -35.49
N ASN A 6 -2.68 -27.86 -34.90
CA ASN A 6 -1.95 -26.98 -33.98
C ASN A 6 -0.94 -26.05 -34.71
N LEU A 7 -0.60 -26.32 -35.97
CA LEU A 7 0.30 -25.47 -36.77
C LEU A 7 -0.42 -24.28 -37.43
N PHE A 8 -1.75 -24.32 -37.57
CA PHE A 8 -2.57 -23.27 -38.17
C PHE A 8 -3.79 -22.89 -37.30
N ALA A 9 -3.65 -22.97 -35.97
CA ALA A 9 -4.65 -22.41 -35.09
C ALA A 9 -4.68 -20.89 -35.29
N LYS A 10 -5.88 -20.33 -35.56
CA LYS A 10 -6.04 -18.87 -35.63
C LYS A 10 -5.52 -18.26 -34.33
N PRO A 11 -4.73 -17.18 -34.38
CA PRO A 11 -4.26 -16.52 -33.18
C PRO A 11 -5.45 -16.06 -32.34
N LEU A 12 -5.37 -16.33 -31.04
CA LEU A 12 -6.38 -15.89 -30.08
C LEU A 12 -6.14 -14.41 -29.80
N THR A 13 -7.18 -13.59 -29.93
CA THR A 13 -7.08 -12.15 -29.72
C THR A 13 -7.98 -11.70 -28.57
N SER A 14 -7.54 -10.67 -27.84
CA SER A 14 -8.35 -9.98 -26.84
C SER A 14 -7.94 -8.53 -26.75
N THR A 15 -8.91 -7.63 -26.71
CA THR A 15 -8.67 -6.22 -26.42
C THR A 15 -8.58 -6.01 -24.90
N LEU A 16 -7.56 -5.27 -24.46
CA LEU A 16 -7.32 -4.86 -23.09
C LEU A 16 -7.33 -3.34 -23.02
N THR A 17 -8.05 -2.78 -22.06
CA THR A 17 -8.18 -1.32 -21.87
C THR A 17 -7.49 -0.91 -20.58
N VAL A 18 -6.57 0.04 -20.67
CA VAL A 18 -5.82 0.56 -19.53
C VAL A 18 -6.76 1.39 -18.65
N THR A 19 -6.96 0.99 -17.39
CA THR A 19 -7.80 1.75 -16.45
C THR A 19 -7.01 2.47 -15.35
N SER A 20 -5.71 2.19 -15.20
CA SER A 20 -4.84 2.91 -14.24
C SER A 20 -4.63 4.37 -14.67
N ASN A 21 -4.67 5.29 -13.69
CA ASN A 21 -4.38 6.71 -13.90
C ASN A 21 -2.94 6.99 -14.33
N ASN A 22 -2.01 6.09 -14.02
CA ASN A 22 -0.60 6.20 -14.42
C ASN A 22 -0.30 5.48 -15.76
N GLY A 23 -1.32 4.99 -16.47
CA GLY A 23 -1.16 4.23 -17.72
C GLY A 23 -0.65 2.80 -17.52
N PHE A 24 -0.29 2.10 -18.60
CA PHE A 24 0.37 0.79 -18.50
C PHE A 24 1.89 0.95 -18.34
N HIS A 25 2.28 1.45 -17.17
CA HIS A 25 3.67 1.82 -16.84
C HIS A 25 4.54 0.62 -16.42
N LEU A 26 5.81 0.89 -16.09
CA LEU A 26 6.84 -0.14 -15.87
C LEU A 26 6.47 -1.20 -14.82
N ARG A 27 5.84 -0.83 -13.69
CA ARG A 27 5.45 -1.80 -12.64
C ARG A 27 4.41 -2.83 -13.13
N PRO A 28 3.24 -2.41 -13.64
CA PRO A 28 2.26 -3.35 -14.17
C PRO A 28 2.80 -4.07 -15.41
N VAL A 29 3.52 -3.39 -16.31
CA VAL A 29 4.14 -4.05 -17.47
C VAL A 29 5.10 -5.16 -17.03
N ALA A 30 5.96 -4.93 -16.04
CA ALA A 30 6.91 -5.95 -15.61
C ALA A 30 6.22 -7.17 -14.98
N LYS A 31 5.19 -6.97 -14.16
CA LYS A 31 4.38 -8.09 -13.63
C LYS A 31 3.68 -8.84 -14.75
N PHE A 32 3.10 -8.13 -15.70
CA PHE A 32 2.44 -8.71 -16.87
C PHE A 32 3.43 -9.52 -17.72
N VAL A 33 4.63 -8.98 -17.97
CA VAL A 33 5.71 -9.65 -18.71
C VAL A 33 6.24 -10.87 -17.96
N SER A 34 6.46 -10.76 -16.66
CA SER A 34 6.92 -11.88 -15.81
C SER A 34 5.93 -13.04 -15.86
N GLU A 35 4.62 -12.72 -15.88
CA GLU A 35 3.58 -13.72 -16.10
C GLU A 35 3.60 -14.27 -17.53
N ALA A 36 3.70 -13.40 -18.54
CA ALA A 36 3.69 -13.78 -19.96
C ALA A 36 4.81 -14.76 -20.30
N LYS A 37 6.00 -14.59 -19.70
CA LYS A 37 7.16 -15.46 -19.88
C LYS A 37 6.96 -16.90 -19.38
N LYS A 38 5.96 -17.16 -18.52
CA LYS A 38 5.67 -18.52 -18.00
C LYS A 38 5.01 -19.45 -19.02
N PHE A 39 4.54 -18.92 -20.15
CA PHE A 39 3.78 -19.67 -21.14
C PHE A 39 4.59 -19.92 -22.42
N ASP A 40 4.50 -21.14 -22.98
CA ASP A 40 5.16 -21.52 -24.23
C ASP A 40 4.26 -21.20 -25.45
N CYS A 41 4.12 -19.90 -25.72
CA CYS A 41 3.42 -19.36 -26.88
C CYS A 41 3.98 -17.99 -27.30
N GLU A 42 3.76 -17.60 -28.55
CA GLU A 42 3.97 -16.22 -29.02
C GLU A 42 2.84 -15.34 -28.48
N ILE A 43 3.22 -14.16 -27.98
CA ILE A 43 2.29 -13.21 -27.35
C ILE A 43 2.71 -11.82 -27.84
N ASN A 44 1.85 -11.19 -28.63
CA ASN A 44 2.06 -9.86 -29.20
C ASN A 44 0.98 -8.91 -28.69
N ALA A 45 1.34 -7.65 -28.48
CA ALA A 45 0.43 -6.57 -28.14
C ALA A 45 0.47 -5.55 -29.27
N SER A 46 -0.70 -5.11 -29.71
CA SER A 46 -0.83 -4.16 -30.81
C SER A 46 -1.71 -2.99 -30.43
N PHE A 47 -1.20 -1.78 -30.66
CA PHE A 47 -1.89 -0.53 -30.43
C PHE A 47 -1.63 0.38 -31.63
N HIS A 48 -2.72 0.88 -32.23
CA HIS A 48 -2.68 1.52 -33.54
C HIS A 48 -1.92 0.66 -34.58
N ASN A 49 -0.95 1.24 -35.31
CA ASN A 49 -0.16 0.56 -36.34
C ASN A 49 1.13 -0.11 -35.80
N LYS A 50 1.26 -0.24 -34.48
CA LYS A 50 2.46 -0.80 -33.84
C LYS A 50 2.12 -2.12 -33.15
N SER A 51 2.86 -3.17 -33.48
CA SER A 51 2.75 -4.50 -32.84
C SER A 51 4.10 -4.87 -32.24
N VAL A 52 4.10 -5.32 -30.98
CA VAL A 52 5.29 -5.59 -30.18
C VAL A 52 5.14 -6.88 -29.40
N SER A 53 6.24 -7.54 -29.02
CA SER A 53 6.16 -8.71 -28.14
C SER A 53 5.68 -8.31 -26.75
N ALA A 54 4.64 -8.98 -26.26
CA ALA A 54 4.13 -8.79 -24.91
C ALA A 54 4.95 -9.52 -23.83
N LYS A 55 6.03 -10.23 -24.23
CA LYS A 55 7.03 -10.83 -23.35
C LYS A 55 8.23 -9.91 -23.10
N ALA A 56 8.18 -8.68 -23.62
CA ALA A 56 9.24 -7.70 -23.53
C ALA A 56 8.68 -6.39 -22.94
N VAL A 57 9.19 -6.03 -21.76
CA VAL A 57 8.91 -4.80 -21.00
C VAL A 57 9.03 -3.55 -21.87
N ASN A 58 10.19 -3.24 -22.45
CA ASN A 58 10.32 -2.02 -23.29
C ASN A 58 9.44 -2.07 -24.53
N ALA A 59 9.21 -3.26 -25.09
CA ALA A 59 8.40 -3.39 -26.29
C ALA A 59 6.96 -2.97 -25.96
N LEU A 60 6.40 -3.46 -24.86
CA LEU A 60 5.11 -3.04 -24.32
C LEU A 60 5.06 -1.56 -23.92
N LEU A 61 6.06 -1.06 -23.16
CA LEU A 61 6.13 0.35 -22.77
C LEU A 61 6.15 1.27 -23.98
N SER A 62 6.79 0.85 -25.07
CA SER A 62 6.86 1.62 -26.30
C SER A 62 5.52 1.77 -27.03
N LEU A 63 4.47 1.04 -26.62
CA LEU A 63 3.11 1.31 -27.08
C LEU A 63 2.56 2.61 -26.49
N GLY A 64 3.15 3.13 -25.41
CA GLY A 64 2.78 4.40 -24.80
C GLY A 64 1.34 4.45 -24.32
N LEU A 65 0.83 3.32 -23.79
CA LEU A 65 -0.59 3.13 -23.48
C LEU A 65 -1.00 3.95 -22.25
N ASP A 66 -1.82 4.96 -22.50
CA ASP A 66 -2.42 5.84 -21.52
C ASP A 66 -3.73 5.27 -20.96
N LYS A 67 -4.26 5.91 -19.90
CA LYS A 67 -5.60 5.62 -19.40
C LYS A 67 -6.62 5.72 -20.54
N GLU A 68 -7.55 4.77 -20.59
CA GLU A 68 -8.58 4.57 -21.63
C GLU A 68 -8.06 4.02 -22.98
N ASP A 69 -6.73 3.96 -23.18
CA ASP A 69 -6.19 3.30 -24.37
C ASP A 69 -6.48 1.81 -24.36
N SER A 70 -6.81 1.29 -25.55
CA SER A 70 -7.13 -0.11 -25.75
C SER A 70 -6.19 -0.75 -26.75
N PHE A 71 -5.45 -1.78 -26.33
CA PHE A 71 -4.56 -2.55 -27.18
C PHE A 71 -5.06 -3.97 -27.37
N VAL A 72 -4.70 -4.59 -28.50
CA VAL A 72 -5.07 -5.97 -28.84
C VAL A 72 -3.91 -6.89 -28.50
N LEU A 73 -4.15 -7.81 -27.58
CA LEU A 73 -3.26 -8.92 -27.27
C LEU A 73 -3.57 -10.09 -28.22
N GLU A 74 -2.57 -10.57 -28.94
CA GLU A 74 -2.63 -11.66 -29.90
C GLU A 74 -1.71 -12.80 -29.45
N LEU A 75 -2.24 -14.02 -29.33
CA LEU A 75 -1.51 -15.18 -28.84
C LEU A 75 -1.59 -16.35 -29.82
N GLN A 76 -0.45 -16.99 -30.06
CA GLN A 76 -0.35 -18.15 -30.94
C GLN A 76 0.59 -19.19 -30.36
N GLY A 77 0.13 -20.45 -30.29
CA GLY A 77 0.94 -21.56 -29.78
C GLY A 77 0.17 -22.48 -28.85
N LYS A 78 0.88 -23.47 -28.30
CA LYS A 78 0.30 -24.56 -27.52
C LYS A 78 -0.40 -24.09 -26.24
N ASP A 79 0.13 -23.05 -25.60
CA ASP A 79 -0.39 -22.49 -24.36
C ASP A 79 -1.30 -21.25 -24.55
N ALA A 80 -1.60 -20.85 -25.80
CA ALA A 80 -2.24 -19.56 -26.10
C ALA A 80 -3.57 -19.33 -25.36
N SER A 81 -4.41 -20.36 -25.19
CA SER A 81 -5.70 -20.24 -24.48
C SER A 81 -5.51 -20.01 -22.96
N LYS A 82 -4.57 -20.73 -22.36
CA LYS A 82 -4.22 -20.60 -20.94
C LYS A 82 -3.56 -19.25 -20.68
N ALA A 83 -2.59 -18.89 -21.52
CA ALA A 83 -1.88 -17.62 -21.46
C ALA A 83 -2.84 -16.43 -21.60
N LEU A 84 -3.77 -16.48 -22.55
CA LEU A 84 -4.73 -15.39 -22.75
C LEU A 84 -5.61 -15.18 -21.51
N THR A 85 -6.10 -16.27 -20.92
CA THR A 85 -6.94 -16.21 -19.71
C THR A 85 -6.18 -15.60 -18.54
N THR A 86 -4.96 -16.11 -18.27
CA THR A 86 -4.13 -15.62 -17.17
C THR A 86 -3.68 -14.18 -17.38
N LEU A 87 -3.24 -13.80 -18.58
CA LEU A 87 -2.76 -12.45 -18.86
C LEU A 87 -3.86 -11.40 -18.81
N ARG A 88 -5.08 -11.73 -19.25
CA ARG A 88 -6.25 -10.86 -19.06
C ARG A 88 -6.50 -10.57 -17.59
N GLN A 89 -6.43 -11.59 -16.76
CA GLN A 89 -6.67 -11.48 -15.34
C GLN A 89 -5.59 -10.68 -14.63
N VAL A 90 -4.32 -10.99 -14.92
CA VAL A 90 -3.19 -10.23 -14.40
C VAL A 90 -3.29 -8.77 -14.83
N PHE A 91 -3.53 -8.48 -16.10
CA PHE A 91 -3.72 -7.10 -16.56
C PHE A 91 -4.84 -6.38 -15.81
N ALA A 92 -6.00 -7.01 -15.61
CA ALA A 92 -7.11 -6.42 -14.87
C ALA A 92 -6.73 -6.07 -13.42
N THR A 93 -6.10 -6.99 -12.68
CA THR A 93 -5.61 -6.73 -11.31
C THR A 93 -4.60 -5.58 -11.29
N LEU A 94 -3.70 -5.54 -12.27
CA LEU A 94 -2.66 -4.53 -12.35
C LEU A 94 -3.17 -3.11 -12.61
N MET A 95 -4.32 -2.98 -13.28
CA MET A 95 -4.94 -1.69 -13.50
C MET A 95 -5.73 -1.18 -12.29
N GLN A 96 -5.89 -2.01 -11.25
CA GLN A 96 -6.63 -1.72 -10.01
C GLN A 96 -5.69 -1.50 -8.79
N ASP A 97 -4.54 -2.20 -8.74
CA ASP A 97 -3.56 -2.17 -7.63
C ASP A 97 -2.61 -0.93 -7.61
N ASP A 98 -2.92 0.14 -8.35
CA ASP A 98 -2.07 1.35 -8.43
C ASP A 98 -2.66 2.43 -7.52
N GLU A 99 -2.47 2.27 -6.20
CA GLU A 99 -3.02 3.17 -5.18
C GLU A 99 -2.53 4.62 -5.38
N GLU A 100 -3.46 5.58 -5.32
CA GLU A 100 -3.14 7.01 -5.30
C GLU A 100 -2.68 7.46 -3.92
N VAL A 101 -1.70 8.36 -3.91
CA VAL A 101 -1.04 8.85 -2.71
C VAL A 101 -1.89 9.93 -2.06
N GLU A 102 -2.30 9.70 -0.80
CA GLU A 102 -3.00 10.72 -0.01
C GLU A 102 -2.17 12.00 0.09
N HIS A 103 -2.77 13.12 -0.33
CA HIS A 103 -2.23 14.45 -0.08
C HIS A 103 -2.42 14.78 1.39
N ILE A 104 -1.31 15.10 2.03
CA ILE A 104 -1.30 15.45 3.43
C ILE A 104 -1.86 16.88 3.60
N VAL A 105 -2.74 17.07 4.58
CA VAL A 105 -3.29 18.41 4.91
C VAL A 105 -2.23 19.21 5.67
N ASN A 106 -1.92 20.40 5.17
CA ASN A 106 -0.88 21.24 5.75
C ASN A 106 -1.37 21.97 7.02
N THR A 107 -0.57 21.97 8.08
CA THR A 107 -0.77 22.82 9.28
C THR A 107 -0.15 24.19 9.06
N GLN A 108 -0.74 25.27 9.58
CA GLN A 108 -0.11 26.59 9.51
C GLN A 108 0.83 26.83 10.68
N HIS A 109 2.10 27.10 10.38
CA HIS A 109 3.07 27.65 11.32
C HIS A 109 3.50 29.05 10.84
N ASP A 110 3.55 30.01 11.76
CA ASP A 110 3.88 31.40 11.45
C ASP A 110 5.40 31.58 11.38
N TYR A 111 5.94 31.51 10.16
CA TYR A 111 7.32 31.86 9.85
C TYR A 111 7.40 33.30 9.31
N GLU A 112 8.43 34.05 9.71
CA GLU A 112 8.73 35.40 9.20
C GLU A 112 9.59 35.36 7.93
N GLY A 113 10.46 34.35 7.81
CA GLY A 113 11.28 34.11 6.64
C GLY A 113 10.46 33.74 5.40
N GLU A 114 11.07 33.90 4.23
CA GLU A 114 10.45 33.54 2.95
C GLU A 114 10.18 32.02 2.90
N ALA A 115 8.90 31.66 2.72
CA ALA A 115 8.44 30.29 2.70
C ALA A 115 8.22 29.81 1.26
N LEU A 116 8.98 28.80 0.86
CA LEU A 116 8.84 28.13 -0.42
C LEU A 116 7.86 26.96 -0.26
N LEU A 117 6.75 27.01 -1.01
CA LEU A 117 5.67 26.03 -0.92
C LEU A 117 5.99 24.77 -1.74
N GLY A 118 5.72 23.60 -1.17
CA GLY A 118 5.90 22.31 -1.83
C GLY A 118 4.84 21.29 -1.47
N GLU A 119 4.97 20.09 -2.04
CA GLU A 119 4.09 18.95 -1.78
C GLU A 119 4.74 17.96 -0.81
N SER A 120 4.08 17.67 0.31
CA SER A 120 4.61 16.81 1.37
C SER A 120 4.55 15.33 0.97
N ILE A 121 5.71 14.65 0.96
CA ILE A 121 5.80 13.20 0.77
C ILE A 121 5.60 12.47 2.11
N TYR A 122 6.33 12.91 3.14
CA TYR A 122 6.28 12.39 4.50
C TYR A 122 6.43 13.52 5.51
N GLN A 123 5.51 13.55 6.48
CA GLN A 123 5.42 14.58 7.52
C GLN A 123 6.56 14.52 8.53
N GLY A 124 7.09 15.69 8.86
CA GLY A 124 8.12 15.89 9.86
C GLY A 124 8.63 17.33 9.84
N LEU A 125 9.51 17.64 10.79
CA LEU A 125 10.20 18.93 10.85
C LEU A 125 11.70 18.70 11.01
N ALA A 126 12.48 19.26 10.11
CA ALA A 126 13.93 19.17 10.09
C ALA A 126 14.57 20.56 10.08
N ILE A 127 15.63 20.72 10.88
CA ILE A 127 16.47 21.92 10.94
C ILE A 127 17.90 21.46 10.77
N ALA A 128 18.50 21.79 9.62
CA ALA A 128 19.88 21.47 9.32
C ALA A 128 20.34 22.23 8.06
N PRO A 129 21.65 22.27 7.75
CA PRO A 129 22.14 22.86 6.52
C PRO A 129 21.65 22.11 5.27
N LEU A 130 21.46 22.87 4.19
CA LEU A 130 21.01 22.32 2.91
C LEU A 130 22.21 21.81 2.11
N TYR A 131 22.22 20.51 1.81
CA TYR A 131 23.29 19.84 1.09
C TYR A 131 22.80 19.33 -0.26
N HIS A 132 23.43 19.79 -1.35
CA HIS A 132 23.18 19.26 -2.68
C HIS A 132 23.69 17.83 -2.80
N TYR A 133 22.84 16.96 -3.32
CA TYR A 133 23.25 15.62 -3.70
C TYR A 133 24.34 15.69 -4.78
N THR A 134 25.55 15.32 -4.38
CA THR A 134 26.70 15.17 -5.28
C THR A 134 27.15 13.73 -5.26
N GLN A 135 27.49 13.21 -6.44
CA GLN A 135 28.03 11.88 -6.60
C GLN A 135 29.31 11.94 -7.41
N GLU A 136 30.34 11.25 -6.91
CA GLU A 136 31.56 10.98 -7.67
C GLU A 136 31.57 9.53 -8.15
N GLU A 137 31.79 9.34 -9.45
CA GLU A 137 32.00 8.03 -10.07
C GLU A 137 33.50 7.76 -10.13
N SER A 138 33.96 6.66 -9.55
CA SER A 138 35.32 6.17 -9.70
C SER A 138 35.33 4.75 -10.21
N TYR A 139 36.42 4.31 -10.85
CA TYR A 139 36.53 2.97 -11.43
C TYR A 139 37.75 2.24 -10.88
N ILE A 140 37.50 1.09 -10.27
CA ILE A 140 38.52 0.16 -9.80
C ILE A 140 38.41 -1.10 -10.65
N LYS A 141 39.42 -1.33 -11.49
CA LYS A 141 39.44 -2.50 -12.37
C LYS A 141 39.31 -3.80 -11.56
N ASN A 142 38.31 -4.58 -11.88
CA ASN A 142 38.10 -5.92 -11.34
C ASN A 142 38.11 -6.97 -12.48
N ASN A 143 38.01 -8.25 -12.12
CA ASN A 143 37.96 -9.36 -13.09
C ASN A 143 36.52 -9.74 -13.49
N ALA A 144 35.53 -8.91 -13.16
CA ALA A 144 34.14 -9.21 -13.47
C ALA A 144 33.86 -8.98 -14.96
N THR A 145 33.08 -9.88 -15.56
CA THR A 145 32.56 -9.71 -16.92
C THR A 145 31.24 -8.96 -16.88
N PHE A 146 30.84 -8.35 -18.00
CA PHE A 146 29.54 -7.69 -18.13
C PHE A 146 28.39 -8.67 -17.84
N GLN A 147 28.40 -9.86 -18.46
CA GLN A 147 27.37 -10.88 -18.24
C GLN A 147 27.35 -11.36 -16.78
N GLY A 148 28.52 -11.56 -16.16
CA GLY A 148 28.60 -11.90 -14.74
C GLY A 148 27.99 -10.82 -13.85
N SER A 149 28.22 -9.55 -14.20
CA SER A 149 27.71 -8.38 -13.49
C SER A 149 26.20 -8.23 -13.61
N VAL A 150 25.63 -8.52 -14.78
CA VAL A 150 24.17 -8.57 -15.00
C VAL A 150 23.53 -9.68 -14.18
N VAL A 151 24.09 -10.90 -14.21
CA VAL A 151 23.58 -12.03 -13.41
C VAL A 151 23.62 -11.71 -11.92
N HIS A 152 24.71 -11.10 -11.44
CA HIS A 152 24.82 -10.69 -10.05
C HIS A 152 23.79 -9.60 -9.69
N ALA A 153 23.61 -8.60 -10.55
CA ALA A 153 22.59 -7.56 -10.38
C ALA A 153 21.16 -8.15 -10.31
N MET A 154 20.81 -9.10 -11.18
CA MET A 154 19.53 -9.81 -11.13
C MET A 154 19.35 -10.60 -9.82
N SER A 155 20.43 -11.19 -9.29
CA SER A 155 20.40 -11.89 -7.99
C SER A 155 20.14 -10.92 -6.83
N ILE A 156 20.78 -9.74 -6.83
CA ILE A 156 20.53 -8.69 -5.83
C ILE A 156 19.07 -8.24 -5.87
N LEU A 157 18.52 -7.97 -7.06
CA LEU A 157 17.12 -7.54 -7.21
C LEU A 157 16.14 -8.64 -6.77
N SER A 158 16.45 -9.90 -7.05
CA SER A 158 15.63 -11.05 -6.58
C SER A 158 15.64 -11.14 -5.05
N LYS A 159 16.81 -10.99 -4.43
CA LYS A 159 16.94 -11.01 -2.98
C LYS A 159 16.15 -9.85 -2.34
N ARG A 160 16.26 -8.62 -2.90
CA ARG A 160 15.48 -7.46 -2.41
C ARG A 160 13.97 -7.68 -2.56
N PHE A 161 13.53 -8.28 -3.66
CA PHE A 161 12.13 -8.66 -3.85
C PHE A 161 11.65 -9.63 -2.75
N GLU A 162 12.45 -10.66 -2.44
CA GLU A 162 12.13 -11.67 -1.43
C GLU A 162 12.16 -11.12 0.01
N GLU A 163 13.08 -10.20 0.32
CA GLU A 163 13.25 -9.60 1.64
C GLU A 163 12.24 -8.46 1.93
N SER A 164 11.54 -7.95 0.90
CA SER A 164 10.60 -6.84 1.05
C SER A 164 9.32 -7.28 1.73
N THR A 165 9.03 -6.70 2.90
CA THR A 165 7.80 -6.97 3.67
C THR A 165 6.58 -6.22 3.12
N GLN A 166 6.79 -5.13 2.36
CA GLN A 166 5.73 -4.36 1.71
C GLN A 166 5.61 -4.75 0.25
N LYS A 167 4.40 -5.14 -0.17
CA LYS A 167 4.10 -5.59 -1.55
C LYS A 167 4.48 -4.55 -2.59
N ASP A 168 4.22 -3.26 -2.34
CA ASP A 168 4.49 -2.19 -3.32
C ASP A 168 5.98 -1.95 -3.53
N ILE A 169 6.77 -2.06 -2.47
CA ILE A 169 8.23 -2.00 -2.55
C ILE A 169 8.79 -3.22 -3.28
N ALA A 170 8.31 -4.42 -2.95
CA ALA A 170 8.72 -5.64 -3.62
C ALA A 170 8.50 -5.52 -5.14
N ASN A 171 7.34 -5.01 -5.55
CA ASN A 171 6.98 -4.85 -6.95
C ASN A 171 7.93 -3.93 -7.73
N ILE A 172 8.58 -2.96 -7.08
CA ILE A 172 9.60 -2.10 -7.69
C ILE A 172 10.82 -2.96 -8.10
N TYR A 173 11.33 -3.79 -7.18
CA TYR A 173 12.50 -4.65 -7.46
C TYR A 173 12.22 -5.73 -8.50
N LEU A 174 10.99 -6.28 -8.50
CA LEU A 174 10.56 -7.18 -9.57
C LEU A 174 10.58 -6.48 -10.93
N ALA A 175 10.11 -5.23 -10.98
CA ALA A 175 10.10 -4.46 -12.22
C ALA A 175 11.50 -4.17 -12.75
N GLN A 176 12.40 -3.74 -11.87
CA GLN A 176 13.82 -3.54 -12.19
C GLN A 176 14.46 -4.85 -12.70
N LYS A 177 14.18 -5.99 -12.09
CA LYS A 177 14.73 -7.30 -12.50
C LYS A 177 14.31 -7.69 -13.92
N GLU A 178 13.03 -7.56 -14.23
CA GLU A 178 12.49 -7.90 -15.57
C GLU A 178 13.05 -6.97 -16.64
N LEU A 179 13.16 -5.67 -16.31
CA LEU A 179 13.73 -4.67 -17.19
C LEU A 179 15.22 -4.95 -17.48
N LEU A 180 16.02 -5.23 -16.45
CA LEU A 180 17.43 -5.58 -16.59
C LEU A 180 17.63 -6.83 -17.46
N SER A 181 16.84 -7.88 -17.20
CA SER A 181 16.90 -9.13 -17.97
C SER A 181 16.71 -8.87 -19.46
N GLN A 182 15.76 -8.01 -19.84
CA GLN A 182 15.52 -7.70 -21.23
C GLN A 182 16.62 -6.82 -21.85
N LEU A 183 16.96 -5.71 -21.19
CA LEU A 183 17.94 -4.74 -21.72
C LEU A 183 19.32 -5.37 -21.93
N SER A 184 19.66 -6.38 -21.13
CA SER A 184 20.92 -7.11 -21.21
C SER A 184 20.93 -8.25 -22.24
N ALA A 185 19.80 -8.65 -22.81
CA ALA A 185 19.67 -9.89 -23.59
C ALA A 185 20.52 -9.90 -24.88
N GLU A 186 20.64 -8.74 -25.54
CA GLU A 186 21.35 -8.56 -26.81
C GLU A 186 22.60 -7.67 -26.66
N VAL A 187 23.03 -7.42 -25.43
CA VAL A 187 24.14 -6.52 -25.12
C VAL A 187 25.28 -7.31 -24.47
N HIS A 188 26.52 -7.02 -24.88
CA HIS A 188 27.69 -7.78 -24.44
C HIS A 188 28.74 -6.99 -23.66
N ASP A 189 28.59 -5.67 -23.58
CA ASP A 189 29.52 -4.75 -22.93
C ASP A 189 28.79 -3.57 -22.26
N ILE A 190 29.49 -2.88 -21.37
CA ILE A 190 28.90 -1.81 -20.56
C ILE A 190 28.62 -0.52 -21.35
N ASP A 191 29.40 -0.24 -22.40
CA ASP A 191 29.27 0.99 -23.19
C ASP A 191 28.00 0.93 -24.03
N THR A 192 27.77 -0.21 -24.69
CA THR A 192 26.54 -0.50 -25.43
C THR A 192 25.33 -0.51 -24.51
N PHE A 193 25.46 -1.07 -23.30
CA PHE A 193 24.38 -1.06 -22.31
C PHE A 193 24.04 0.35 -21.85
N SER A 194 25.06 1.18 -21.56
CA SER A 194 24.89 2.59 -21.18
C SER A 194 24.20 3.38 -22.29
N ALA A 195 24.62 3.21 -23.54
CA ALA A 195 24.01 3.89 -24.69
C ALA A 195 22.55 3.48 -24.91
N LEU A 196 22.22 2.20 -24.66
CA LEU A 196 20.84 1.71 -24.72
C LEU A 196 19.98 2.35 -23.62
N ILE A 197 20.48 2.39 -22.39
CA ILE A 197 19.81 3.04 -21.26
C ILE A 197 19.54 4.52 -21.56
N ASP A 198 20.55 5.25 -22.04
CA ASP A 198 20.40 6.67 -22.39
C ASP A 198 19.36 6.91 -23.49
N LYS A 199 19.28 5.98 -24.46
CA LYS A 199 18.29 6.02 -25.52
C LYS A 199 16.87 5.84 -24.96
N GLU A 200 16.66 4.86 -24.09
CA GLU A 200 15.35 4.62 -23.47
C GLU A 200 14.95 5.78 -22.52
N ILE A 201 15.88 6.34 -21.75
CA ILE A 201 15.57 7.51 -20.92
C ILE A 201 15.13 8.71 -21.78
N LYS A 202 15.77 8.92 -22.94
CA LYS A 202 15.40 10.00 -23.87
C LYS A 202 14.00 9.81 -24.46
N THR A 203 13.52 8.58 -24.65
CA THR A 203 12.15 8.33 -25.16
C THR A 203 11.09 8.55 -24.08
N LEU A 204 11.46 8.42 -22.80
CA LEU A 204 10.56 8.67 -21.67
C LEU A 204 10.37 10.16 -21.35
N LYS A 205 11.33 11.02 -21.74
CA LYS A 205 11.30 12.45 -21.44
C LYS A 205 10.08 13.15 -22.07
N GLY A 206 9.33 13.91 -21.28
CA GLY A 206 8.09 14.58 -21.73
C GLY A 206 6.88 13.66 -21.83
N SER A 207 6.99 12.39 -21.41
CA SER A 207 5.87 11.46 -21.29
C SER A 207 5.43 11.37 -19.82
N LYS A 208 4.22 10.84 -19.56
CA LYS A 208 3.79 10.53 -18.17
C LYS A 208 4.67 9.49 -17.46
N LEU A 209 5.48 8.75 -18.22
CA LEU A 209 6.43 7.76 -17.72
C LEU A 209 7.82 8.36 -17.40
N GLU A 210 7.99 9.67 -17.50
CA GLU A 210 9.26 10.35 -17.24
C GLU A 210 9.81 10.03 -15.83
N SER A 211 8.93 9.87 -14.84
CA SER A 211 9.26 9.44 -13.47
C SER A 211 9.90 8.04 -13.38
N LYS A 212 9.97 7.29 -14.48
CA LYS A 212 10.61 5.97 -14.56
C LYS A 212 12.04 6.02 -15.06
N ALA A 213 12.54 7.17 -15.52
CA ALA A 213 13.92 7.32 -15.94
C ALA A 213 14.92 6.89 -14.84
N VAL A 214 14.58 7.16 -13.57
CA VAL A 214 15.38 6.75 -12.41
C VAL A 214 15.55 5.23 -12.29
N ASP A 215 14.56 4.43 -12.68
CA ASP A 215 14.69 2.96 -12.65
C ASP A 215 15.75 2.46 -13.64
N TYR A 216 15.80 3.05 -14.84
CA TYR A 216 16.82 2.73 -15.85
C TYR A 216 18.21 3.14 -15.39
N GLN A 217 18.33 4.32 -14.76
CA GLN A 217 19.59 4.79 -14.19
C GLN A 217 20.08 3.91 -13.04
N ASP A 218 19.18 3.45 -12.17
CA ASP A 218 19.52 2.56 -11.04
C ASP A 218 20.01 1.20 -11.53
N LEU A 219 19.43 0.66 -12.60
CA LEU A 219 19.92 -0.56 -13.25
C LEU A 219 21.32 -0.40 -13.84
N LEU A 220 21.57 0.69 -14.56
CA LEU A 220 22.90 0.99 -15.09
C LEU A 220 23.93 1.11 -13.96
N ARG A 221 23.56 1.82 -12.89
CA ARG A 221 24.39 1.96 -11.69
C ARG A 221 24.70 0.60 -11.07
N LEU A 222 23.69 -0.26 -10.88
CA LEU A 222 23.85 -1.58 -10.30
C LEU A 222 24.78 -2.48 -11.11
N VAL A 223 24.65 -2.50 -12.43
CA VAL A 223 25.54 -3.28 -13.32
C VAL A 223 26.96 -2.72 -13.31
N LYS A 224 27.11 -1.39 -13.41
CA LYS A 224 28.42 -0.72 -13.30
C LYS A 224 29.09 -1.03 -11.96
N SER A 225 28.37 -0.99 -10.84
CA SER A 225 28.92 -1.30 -9.52
C SER A 225 29.58 -2.68 -9.46
N ASN A 226 28.96 -3.68 -10.09
CA ASN A 226 29.50 -5.03 -10.18
C ASN A 226 30.74 -5.14 -11.09
N LEU A 227 30.91 -4.20 -12.03
CA LEU A 227 32.09 -4.06 -12.89
C LEU A 227 33.24 -3.27 -12.24
N GLY A 228 33.09 -2.88 -10.97
CA GLY A 228 34.13 -2.18 -10.23
C GLY A 228 34.03 -0.66 -10.30
N TYR A 229 32.95 -0.12 -10.87
CA TYR A 229 32.61 1.27 -10.64
C TYR A 229 32.17 1.43 -9.17
N THR A 230 32.54 2.53 -8.55
CA THR A 230 32.05 2.91 -7.23
C THR A 230 31.45 4.30 -7.33
N TYR A 231 30.32 4.46 -6.67
CA TYR A 231 29.61 5.72 -6.59
C TYR A 231 29.75 6.19 -5.16
N GLN A 232 30.64 7.15 -4.95
CA GLN A 232 30.77 7.78 -3.65
C GLN A 232 29.79 8.93 -3.59
N VAL A 233 28.68 8.70 -2.90
CA VAL A 233 27.83 9.78 -2.41
C VAL A 233 28.51 10.32 -1.16
N HIS A 234 29.12 11.50 -1.29
CA HIS A 234 29.70 12.20 -0.15
C HIS A 234 28.56 12.77 0.68
N LEU A 235 28.13 12.03 1.70
CA LEU A 235 27.12 12.49 2.65
C LEU A 235 27.82 13.10 3.87
N PRO A 236 27.35 14.26 4.37
CA PRO A 236 27.86 14.83 5.61
C PRO A 236 27.72 13.86 6.80
N SER A 237 28.70 13.88 7.70
CA SER A 237 28.63 13.17 8.99
C SER A 237 27.81 13.91 10.05
N GLN A 238 27.54 15.20 9.81
CA GLN A 238 26.67 16.03 10.64
C GLN A 238 25.25 16.01 10.06
N PRO A 239 24.21 16.36 10.85
CA PRO A 239 22.85 16.48 10.35
C PRO A 239 22.75 17.39 9.10
N PHE A 240 21.98 16.97 8.10
CA PHE A 240 21.78 17.72 6.85
C PHE A 240 20.39 17.49 6.26
N ILE A 241 19.91 18.43 5.47
CA ILE A 241 18.76 18.25 4.57
C ILE A 241 19.31 18.06 3.15
N LEU A 242 18.95 16.96 2.50
CA LEU A 242 19.43 16.64 1.16
C LEU A 242 18.55 17.31 0.11
N LEU A 243 19.15 18.10 -0.79
CA LEU A 243 18.50 18.58 -2.01
C LEU A 243 18.94 17.71 -3.19
N ALA A 244 17.99 17.08 -3.87
CA ALA A 244 18.23 16.30 -5.07
C ALA A 244 17.18 16.59 -6.14
N LYS A 245 17.53 16.36 -7.41
CA LYS A 245 16.53 16.39 -8.50
C LYS A 245 15.55 15.23 -8.32
N ASP A 246 16.11 14.04 -8.25
CA ASP A 246 15.44 12.83 -7.81
C ASP A 246 16.50 11.95 -7.12
N LEU A 247 16.08 10.85 -6.50
CA LEU A 247 16.98 9.87 -5.91
C LEU A 247 16.75 8.51 -6.56
N LEU A 248 17.80 7.68 -6.61
CA LEU A 248 17.63 6.29 -6.98
C LEU A 248 17.19 5.47 -5.77
N PRO A 249 16.47 4.35 -5.97
CA PRO A 249 16.15 3.42 -4.89
C PRO A 249 17.37 2.96 -4.08
N SER A 250 18.54 2.86 -4.72
CA SER A 250 19.81 2.56 -4.05
C SER A 250 20.31 3.68 -3.13
N ASP A 251 20.04 4.95 -3.46
CA ASP A 251 20.44 6.10 -2.64
C ASP A 251 19.65 6.15 -1.32
N ILE A 252 18.35 5.88 -1.36
CA ILE A 252 17.46 5.93 -0.18
C ILE A 252 17.94 4.96 0.91
N LYS A 253 18.39 3.77 0.52
CA LYS A 253 18.94 2.80 1.48
C LYS A 253 20.21 3.30 2.17
N GLN A 254 21.04 4.08 1.48
CA GLN A 254 22.21 4.71 2.09
C GLN A 254 21.77 5.81 3.08
N LEU A 255 20.74 6.57 2.72
CA LEU A 255 20.17 7.63 3.56
C LEU A 255 19.64 7.12 4.90
N GLU A 256 19.02 5.93 4.95
CA GLU A 256 18.54 5.30 6.20
C GLU A 256 19.64 5.11 7.27
N THR A 257 20.90 5.03 6.85
CA THR A 257 22.05 4.85 7.75
C THR A 257 22.90 6.12 7.92
N SER A 258 22.45 7.23 7.35
CA SER A 258 23.16 8.52 7.36
C SER A 258 22.58 9.48 8.41
N SER A 259 23.17 10.66 8.54
CA SER A 259 22.68 11.74 9.41
C SER A 259 21.59 12.61 8.77
N VAL A 260 21.01 12.20 7.64
CA VAL A 260 19.96 12.96 6.94
C VAL A 260 18.77 13.24 7.88
N GLN A 261 18.30 14.47 7.90
CA GLN A 261 17.12 14.89 8.67
C GLN A 261 15.89 15.09 7.77
N GLY A 262 16.11 15.34 6.49
CA GLY A 262 15.06 15.40 5.49
C GLY A 262 15.57 15.44 4.06
N VAL A 263 14.66 15.27 3.11
CA VAL A 263 14.94 15.22 1.68
C VAL A 263 14.01 16.15 0.92
N ILE A 264 14.57 16.98 0.04
CA ILE A 264 13.84 17.82 -0.89
C ILE A 264 14.12 17.30 -2.31
N LEU A 265 13.05 17.03 -3.06
CA LEU A 265 13.12 16.59 -4.44
C LEU A 265 12.59 17.69 -5.37
N THR A 266 13.33 18.03 -6.43
CA THR A 266 12.91 19.08 -7.38
C THR A 266 12.29 18.59 -8.67
N GLN A 267 12.46 17.31 -8.99
CA GLN A 267 11.99 16.66 -10.22
C GLN A 267 11.36 15.29 -9.92
N SER A 268 10.45 15.24 -8.95
CA SER A 268 9.72 14.02 -8.59
C SER A 268 8.21 14.26 -8.49
N SER A 269 7.45 13.21 -8.16
CA SER A 269 6.00 13.26 -7.96
C SER A 269 5.62 12.46 -6.72
N LEU A 270 4.48 12.77 -6.10
CA LEU A 270 4.02 12.05 -4.90
C LEU A 270 3.86 10.54 -5.14
N THR A 271 3.58 10.13 -6.37
CA THR A 271 3.39 8.73 -6.78
C THR A 271 4.68 8.06 -7.26
N SER A 272 5.83 8.75 -7.22
CA SER A 272 7.11 8.19 -7.65
C SER A 272 7.57 7.07 -6.70
N HIS A 273 8.42 6.18 -7.21
CA HIS A 273 9.02 5.13 -6.37
C HIS A 273 9.89 5.73 -5.27
N THR A 274 10.57 6.84 -5.58
CA THR A 274 11.31 7.64 -4.61
C THR A 274 10.42 8.07 -3.45
N ALA A 275 9.25 8.65 -3.73
CA ALA A 275 8.31 9.12 -2.73
C ALA A 275 7.77 7.97 -1.84
N ILE A 276 7.43 6.83 -2.44
CA ILE A 276 6.98 5.64 -1.71
C ILE A 276 8.08 5.13 -0.77
N LEU A 277 9.32 5.05 -1.26
CA LEU A 277 10.46 4.56 -0.47
C LEU A 277 10.82 5.52 0.67
N LEU A 278 10.83 6.83 0.43
CA LEU A 278 11.06 7.85 1.47
C LEU A 278 10.01 7.78 2.59
N ARG A 279 8.73 7.59 2.23
CA ARG A 279 7.63 7.41 3.19
C ARG A 279 7.80 6.15 4.03
N SER A 280 8.20 5.04 3.40
CA SER A 280 8.47 3.79 4.12
C SER A 280 9.66 3.91 5.07
N ALA A 281 10.71 4.63 4.64
CA ALA A 281 11.90 4.91 5.45
C ALA A 281 11.62 5.89 6.60
N GLY A 282 10.49 6.60 6.57
CA GLY A 282 10.14 7.60 7.59
C GLY A 282 11.02 8.85 7.52
N ILE A 283 11.52 9.19 6.33
CA ILE A 283 12.39 10.36 6.13
C ILE A 283 11.51 11.56 5.76
N THR A 284 11.54 12.61 6.58
CA THR A 284 10.87 13.90 6.34
C THR A 284 11.15 14.38 4.92
N SER A 285 10.12 14.55 4.09
CA SER A 285 10.35 14.78 2.66
C SER A 285 9.31 15.67 1.98
N LEU A 286 9.80 16.53 1.08
CA LEU A 286 9.03 17.54 0.36
C LEU A 286 9.43 17.55 -1.13
N ILE A 287 8.47 17.71 -2.01
CA ILE A 287 8.70 18.02 -3.43
C ILE A 287 8.61 19.53 -3.59
N LEU A 288 9.65 20.16 -4.12
CA LEU A 288 9.69 21.59 -4.35
C LEU A 288 9.95 21.88 -5.84
N PRO A 289 9.12 22.67 -6.53
CA PRO A 289 9.28 22.92 -7.97
C PRO A 289 10.45 23.84 -8.31
N GLU A 290 11.13 24.42 -7.31
CA GLU A 290 12.21 25.39 -7.48
C GLU A 290 13.58 24.79 -7.14
N ASP A 291 14.60 25.16 -7.92
CA ASP A 291 15.99 24.80 -7.64
C ASP A 291 16.60 25.82 -6.68
N ILE A 292 17.19 25.35 -5.58
CA ILE A 292 17.69 26.19 -4.48
C ILE A 292 19.17 25.93 -4.32
N HIS A 293 19.96 26.95 -3.97
CA HIS A 293 21.38 26.77 -3.72
C HIS A 293 21.66 26.12 -2.36
N SER A 294 22.69 25.27 -2.27
CA SER A 294 23.20 24.80 -0.97
C SER A 294 23.54 25.97 -0.06
N THR A 295 23.35 25.77 1.24
CA THR A 295 23.76 26.72 2.27
C THR A 295 24.39 25.97 3.44
N SER A 296 25.42 26.58 4.04
CA SER A 296 26.03 26.09 5.28
C SER A 296 25.20 26.43 6.52
N ASP A 297 24.30 27.40 6.39
CA ASP A 297 23.40 27.81 7.47
C ASP A 297 22.18 26.88 7.52
N ASP A 298 21.59 26.76 8.71
CA ASP A 298 20.40 25.94 8.90
C ASP A 298 19.22 26.46 8.07
N VAL A 299 18.51 25.53 7.43
CA VAL A 299 17.20 25.76 6.82
C VAL A 299 16.14 25.01 7.60
N ILE A 300 14.89 25.45 7.50
CA ILE A 300 13.75 24.76 8.14
C ILE A 300 12.95 24.06 7.06
N LEU A 301 12.95 22.73 7.09
CA LEU A 301 12.05 21.91 6.29
C LEU A 301 10.88 21.49 7.16
N ASP A 302 9.72 22.10 6.92
CA ASP A 302 8.49 21.84 7.65
C ASP A 302 7.46 21.23 6.72
N THR A 303 7.43 19.90 6.68
CA THR A 303 6.53 19.16 5.80
C THR A 303 5.15 18.94 6.41
N TYR A 304 4.93 19.38 7.67
CA TYR A 304 3.59 19.57 8.21
C TYR A 304 2.94 20.79 7.58
N ALA A 305 3.67 21.89 7.42
CA ALA A 305 3.18 23.07 6.71
C ALA A 305 3.35 22.99 5.18
N GLY A 306 4.12 22.01 4.70
CA GLY A 306 4.45 21.84 3.28
C GLY A 306 5.36 22.96 2.77
N VAL A 307 6.27 23.44 3.62
CA VAL A 307 7.13 24.60 3.31
C VAL A 307 8.60 24.34 3.61
N LEU A 308 9.45 25.06 2.89
CA LEU A 308 10.85 25.24 3.20
C LEU A 308 11.13 26.71 3.51
N ILE A 309 11.77 27.00 4.64
CA ILE A 309 12.30 28.32 4.96
C ILE A 309 13.81 28.29 4.70
N HIS A 310 14.23 28.85 3.57
CA HIS A 310 15.64 28.77 3.11
C HIS A 310 16.57 29.72 3.89
N HIS A 311 16.05 30.87 4.33
CA HIS A 311 16.80 31.84 5.13
C HIS A 311 16.00 32.15 6.40
N PRO A 312 15.98 31.23 7.38
CA PRO A 312 15.17 31.41 8.57
C PRO A 312 15.73 32.54 9.44
N THR A 313 14.82 33.33 10.01
CA THR A 313 15.18 34.28 11.06
C THR A 313 15.50 33.53 12.36
N PRO A 314 16.17 34.15 13.35
CA PRO A 314 16.35 33.55 14.67
C PRO A 314 15.02 33.15 15.33
N LYS A 315 13.94 33.88 15.05
CA LYS A 315 12.59 33.58 15.55
C LYS A 315 12.00 32.36 14.85
N ASP A 316 12.24 32.18 13.55
CA ASP A 316 11.80 30.98 12.81
C ASP A 316 12.49 29.74 13.36
N LEU A 317 13.80 29.80 13.59
CA LEU A 317 14.57 28.72 14.20
C LEU A 317 14.06 28.40 15.61
N GLU A 318 13.75 29.41 16.42
CA GLU A 318 13.16 29.21 17.74
C GLU A 318 11.78 28.53 17.67
N THR A 319 10.92 28.97 16.75
CA THR A 319 9.59 28.38 16.50
C THR A 319 9.72 26.93 16.06
N ALA A 320 10.53 26.65 15.04
CA ALA A 320 10.75 25.31 14.52
C ALA A 320 11.38 24.38 15.56
N THR A 321 12.38 24.85 16.31
CA THR A 321 13.02 24.06 17.38
C THR A 321 12.03 23.71 18.48
N LYS A 322 11.16 24.65 18.87
CA LYS A 322 10.08 24.38 19.83
C LYS A 322 9.14 23.32 19.30
N VAL A 323 8.68 23.44 18.05
CA VAL A 323 7.79 22.45 17.42
C VAL A 323 8.47 21.07 17.38
N GLN A 324 9.69 20.97 16.85
CA GLN A 324 10.46 19.73 16.79
C GLN A 324 10.65 19.09 18.17
N THR A 325 11.06 19.88 19.17
CA THR A 325 11.27 19.40 20.54
C THR A 325 9.96 18.92 21.17
N LEU A 326 8.85 19.63 20.93
CA LEU A 326 7.54 19.24 21.42
C LEU A 326 7.09 17.91 20.80
N HIS A 327 7.22 17.76 19.48
CA HIS A 327 6.88 16.52 18.78
C HIS A 327 7.74 15.35 19.24
N HIS A 328 9.07 15.50 19.25
CA HIS A 328 9.99 14.45 19.67
C HIS A 328 9.77 14.03 21.13
N ARG A 329 9.55 15.01 22.02
CA ARG A 329 9.21 14.74 23.42
C ARG A 329 7.88 14.03 23.55
N GLN A 330 6.86 14.43 22.79
CA GLN A 330 5.55 13.75 22.79
C GLN A 330 5.67 12.31 22.28
N GLU A 331 6.46 12.06 21.23
CA GLU A 331 6.71 10.71 20.73
C GLU A 331 7.37 9.83 21.78
N ILE A 332 8.47 10.29 22.38
CA ILE A 332 9.16 9.55 23.46
C ILE A 332 8.20 9.26 24.61
N LEU A 333 7.49 10.28 25.11
CA LEU A 333 6.55 10.11 26.23
C LEU A 333 5.41 9.15 25.87
N SER A 334 4.87 9.24 24.65
CA SER A 334 3.81 8.33 24.19
C SER A 334 4.30 6.88 24.14
N GLN A 335 5.56 6.67 23.71
CA GLN A 335 6.18 5.35 23.65
C GLN A 335 6.49 4.80 25.04
N GLU A 336 7.00 5.61 25.97
CA GLU A 336 7.20 5.20 27.37
C GLU A 336 5.88 4.77 28.01
N LYS A 337 4.79 5.49 27.74
CA LYS A 337 3.45 5.24 28.28
C LYS A 337 2.58 4.32 27.42
N ARG A 338 3.15 3.64 26.41
CA ARG A 338 2.36 2.87 25.43
C ARG A 338 1.55 1.73 26.05
N PHE A 339 2.04 1.16 27.15
CA PHE A 339 1.35 0.11 27.92
C PHE A 339 0.38 0.65 28.97
N GLU A 340 0.40 1.95 29.27
CA GLU A 340 -0.56 2.54 30.19
C GLU A 340 -1.97 2.57 29.55
N PRO A 341 -3.04 2.43 30.34
CA PRO A 341 -4.40 2.53 29.81
C PRO A 341 -4.70 3.93 29.24
N ALA A 342 -5.57 4.01 28.23
CA ALA A 342 -6.01 5.27 27.67
C ALA A 342 -7.25 5.77 28.44
N ILE A 343 -7.00 6.57 29.48
CA ILE A 343 -8.04 7.12 30.34
C ILE A 343 -8.09 8.63 30.12
N THR A 344 -9.24 9.12 29.65
CA THR A 344 -9.55 10.54 29.47
C THR A 344 -9.47 11.34 30.78
N LYS A 345 -9.40 12.67 30.69
CA LYS A 345 -9.42 13.58 31.84
C LYS A 345 -10.67 13.41 32.71
N ASN A 346 -11.80 13.06 32.09
CA ASN A 346 -13.07 12.77 32.76
C ASN A 346 -13.21 11.30 33.24
N LYS A 347 -12.11 10.54 33.26
CA LYS A 347 -12.02 9.15 33.78
C LYS A 347 -12.79 8.10 32.98
N LYS A 348 -13.17 8.38 31.73
CA LYS A 348 -13.62 7.34 30.80
C LYS A 348 -12.42 6.57 30.24
N THR A 349 -12.48 5.25 30.32
CA THR A 349 -11.53 4.33 29.67
C THR A 349 -11.91 4.16 28.21
N ILE A 350 -10.93 4.32 27.33
CA ILE A 350 -11.04 4.03 25.90
C ILE A 350 -10.06 2.91 25.59
N HIS A 351 -10.54 1.85 24.95
CA HIS A 351 -9.71 0.74 24.52
C HIS A 351 -9.08 1.04 23.16
N VAL A 352 -7.75 0.87 23.09
CA VAL A 352 -7.01 1.06 21.84
C VAL A 352 -6.52 -0.30 21.32
N TYR A 353 -7.12 -0.72 20.22
CA TYR A 353 -6.85 -1.97 19.53
C TYR A 353 -6.00 -1.75 18.27
N ALA A 354 -5.48 -2.84 17.71
CA ALA A 354 -4.71 -2.80 16.47
C ALA A 354 -5.50 -3.30 15.25
N ASN A 355 -5.31 -2.60 14.14
CA ASN A 355 -5.57 -3.04 12.77
C ASN A 355 -4.31 -3.73 12.24
N ILE A 356 -4.39 -5.02 11.94
CA ILE A 356 -3.25 -5.82 11.48
C ILE A 356 -3.56 -6.53 10.17
N THR A 357 -2.49 -6.87 9.45
CA THR A 357 -2.56 -7.54 8.14
C THR A 357 -1.79 -8.85 8.12
N ASP A 358 -1.02 -9.20 9.14
CA ASP A 358 -0.20 -10.42 9.19
C ASP A 358 0.33 -10.69 10.61
N VAL A 359 1.13 -11.75 10.77
CA VAL A 359 1.74 -12.14 12.05
C VAL A 359 2.75 -11.10 12.55
N THR A 360 3.52 -10.48 11.64
CA THR A 360 4.55 -9.48 11.99
C THR A 360 3.92 -8.22 12.58
N SER A 361 2.87 -7.71 11.95
CA SER A 361 2.08 -6.57 12.44
C SER A 361 1.33 -6.88 13.74
N ALA A 362 0.94 -8.14 13.99
CA ALA A 362 0.43 -8.57 15.29
C ALA A 362 1.49 -8.47 16.40
N SER A 363 2.73 -8.90 16.13
CA SER A 363 3.85 -8.75 17.08
C SER A 363 4.17 -7.28 17.34
N ALA A 364 4.27 -6.48 16.28
CA ALA A 364 4.51 -5.04 16.38
C ALA A 364 3.40 -4.32 17.16
N ALA A 365 2.13 -4.71 16.98
CA ALA A 365 1.01 -4.17 17.75
C ALA A 365 1.16 -4.43 19.26
N LYS A 366 1.63 -5.63 19.63
CA LYS A 366 1.86 -6.01 21.02
C LYS A 366 2.97 -5.18 21.65
N GLU A 367 4.06 -4.97 20.91
CA GLU A 367 5.17 -4.12 21.34
C GLU A 367 4.77 -2.66 21.45
N ALA A 368 3.88 -2.19 20.57
CA ALA A 368 3.31 -0.85 20.58
C ALA A 368 2.25 -0.63 21.69
N GLY A 369 1.93 -1.67 22.48
CA GLY A 369 1.03 -1.58 23.61
C GLY A 369 -0.46 -1.65 23.26
N ALA A 370 -0.84 -2.24 22.13
CA ALA A 370 -2.25 -2.48 21.81
C ALA A 370 -2.91 -3.39 22.87
N GLU A 371 -4.21 -3.20 23.10
CA GLU A 371 -4.98 -3.99 24.07
C GLU A 371 -5.60 -5.26 23.46
N GLY A 372 -5.52 -5.38 22.14
CA GLY A 372 -6.04 -6.50 21.36
C GLY A 372 -6.04 -6.18 19.87
N ILE A 373 -6.72 -7.01 19.09
CA ILE A 373 -6.90 -6.81 17.65
C ILE A 373 -8.37 -6.44 17.38
N GLY A 374 -8.59 -5.21 16.91
CA GLY A 374 -9.91 -4.72 16.55
C GLY A 374 -10.25 -4.99 15.08
N LEU A 375 -9.23 -5.25 14.26
CA LEU A 375 -9.39 -5.69 12.88
C LEU A 375 -8.16 -6.50 12.42
N LEU A 376 -8.34 -7.80 12.22
CA LEU A 376 -7.46 -8.60 11.38
C LEU A 376 -8.02 -8.62 9.96
N ARG A 377 -7.28 -7.99 9.04
CA ARG A 377 -7.49 -8.09 7.59
C ARG A 377 -6.90 -9.42 7.10
N THR A 378 -7.75 -10.31 6.57
CA THR A 378 -7.32 -11.67 6.22
C THR A 378 -6.75 -11.81 4.81
N GLU A 379 -6.82 -10.75 4.00
CA GLU A 379 -6.47 -10.74 2.58
C GLU A 379 -5.02 -11.19 2.33
N PHE A 380 -4.11 -11.00 3.29
CA PHE A 380 -2.71 -11.44 3.18
C PHE A 380 -2.54 -12.94 2.97
N LEU A 381 -3.50 -13.75 3.43
CA LEU A 381 -3.50 -15.20 3.23
C LEU A 381 -3.93 -15.58 1.81
N PHE A 382 -4.70 -14.73 1.14
CA PHE A 382 -5.33 -15.02 -0.13
C PHE A 382 -4.51 -14.36 -1.25
N GLY A 383 -3.43 -15.04 -1.63
CA GLY A 383 -2.52 -14.61 -2.70
C GLY A 383 -2.90 -15.15 -4.08
N GLN A 384 -1.89 -15.57 -4.83
CA GLN A 384 -2.05 -16.14 -6.17
C GLN A 384 -2.76 -17.50 -6.19
N GLN A 385 -2.68 -18.23 -5.08
CA GLN A 385 -3.32 -19.54 -4.90
C GLN A 385 -4.15 -19.51 -3.63
N ALA A 386 -5.23 -20.30 -3.60
CA ALA A 386 -6.04 -20.44 -2.41
C ALA A 386 -5.18 -21.03 -1.28
N PRO A 387 -5.13 -20.39 -0.10
CA PRO A 387 -4.32 -20.88 1.00
C PRO A 387 -4.88 -22.20 1.53
N SER A 388 -3.99 -23.17 1.79
CA SER A 388 -4.40 -24.43 2.40
C SER A 388 -4.95 -24.21 3.81
N LEU A 389 -5.81 -25.12 4.27
CA LEU A 389 -6.36 -25.11 5.63
C LEU A 389 -5.23 -25.02 6.68
N GLU A 390 -4.15 -25.78 6.50
CA GLU A 390 -2.99 -25.77 7.39
C GLU A 390 -2.30 -24.40 7.42
N THR A 391 -2.13 -23.76 6.26
CA THR A 391 -1.51 -22.43 6.15
C THR A 391 -2.33 -21.38 6.90
N GLN A 392 -3.64 -21.36 6.65
CA GLN A 392 -4.55 -20.44 7.34
C GLN A 392 -4.56 -20.70 8.86
N THR A 393 -4.68 -21.96 9.27
CA THR A 393 -4.73 -22.34 10.70
C THR A 393 -3.46 -21.90 11.41
N LYS A 394 -2.27 -22.18 10.86
CA LYS A 394 -0.99 -21.78 11.46
C LYS A 394 -0.86 -20.26 11.60
N ALA A 395 -1.30 -19.51 10.58
CA ALA A 395 -1.27 -18.05 10.63
C ALA A 395 -2.23 -17.49 11.70
N TYR A 396 -3.46 -18.00 11.77
CA TYR A 396 -4.41 -17.60 12.81
C TYR A 396 -3.94 -17.99 14.21
N GLU A 397 -3.37 -19.19 14.40
CA GLU A 397 -2.80 -19.60 15.69
C GLU A 397 -1.69 -18.66 16.16
N ALA A 398 -0.79 -18.26 15.26
CA ALA A 398 0.29 -17.33 15.59
C ALA A 398 -0.26 -15.95 15.99
N ILE A 399 -1.29 -15.47 15.32
CA ILE A 399 -1.94 -14.19 15.64
C ILE A 399 -2.72 -14.28 16.95
N PHE A 400 -3.50 -15.34 17.16
CA PHE A 400 -4.30 -15.56 18.37
C PHE A 400 -3.43 -15.85 19.60
N ALA A 401 -2.16 -16.22 19.42
CA ALA A 401 -1.20 -16.29 20.51
C ALA A 401 -0.73 -14.91 21.01
N CYS A 402 -0.86 -13.86 20.19
CA CYS A 402 -0.42 -12.52 20.55
C CYS A 402 -1.37 -11.84 21.55
N PHE A 403 -2.69 -12.01 21.36
CA PHE A 403 -3.76 -11.36 22.11
C PHE A 403 -4.92 -12.32 22.40
N ASP A 404 -5.66 -12.05 23.47
CA ASP A 404 -6.88 -12.80 23.80
C ASP A 404 -8.14 -12.20 23.19
N ASP A 405 -8.18 -10.87 23.01
CA ASP A 405 -9.28 -10.17 22.32
C ASP A 405 -8.90 -9.95 20.85
N VAL A 406 -9.47 -10.76 19.95
CA VAL A 406 -9.15 -10.72 18.51
C VAL A 406 -10.42 -10.69 17.67
N THR A 407 -10.50 -9.70 16.79
CA THR A 407 -11.56 -9.54 15.79
C THR A 407 -11.02 -9.88 14.41
N VAL A 408 -11.49 -10.99 13.83
CA VAL A 408 -11.15 -11.45 12.49
C VAL A 408 -12.23 -11.02 11.52
N ARG A 409 -11.86 -10.23 10.51
CA ARG A 409 -12.76 -9.94 9.39
C ARG A 409 -12.68 -11.10 8.40
N THR A 410 -13.81 -11.67 8.01
CA THR A 410 -13.80 -12.63 6.89
C THR A 410 -13.32 -11.94 5.62
N LEU A 411 -12.86 -12.71 4.64
CA LEU A 411 -12.29 -12.17 3.40
C LEU A 411 -13.18 -11.07 2.79
N ASP A 412 -12.64 -9.85 2.70
CA ASP A 412 -13.27 -8.72 2.02
C ASP A 412 -12.60 -8.52 0.67
N VAL A 413 -12.94 -9.42 -0.25
CA VAL A 413 -12.53 -9.35 -1.64
C VAL A 413 -13.76 -9.20 -2.50
N GLY A 414 -13.61 -8.41 -3.56
CA GLY A 414 -14.59 -8.22 -4.60
C GLY A 414 -14.31 -6.92 -5.30
N GLY A 415 -14.63 -6.90 -6.59
CA GLY A 415 -14.41 -5.75 -7.42
C GLY A 415 -12.95 -5.48 -7.83
N ASP A 416 -12.24 -4.60 -7.12
CA ASP A 416 -10.87 -4.11 -7.40
C ASP A 416 -9.75 -5.08 -6.97
N LYS A 417 -10.07 -6.03 -6.08
CA LYS A 417 -9.10 -6.97 -5.49
C LYS A 417 -9.35 -8.41 -5.93
N ALA A 418 -9.37 -8.67 -7.24
CA ALA A 418 -9.71 -9.99 -7.77
C ALA A 418 -8.72 -11.08 -7.34
N LEU A 419 -9.22 -12.20 -6.82
CA LEU A 419 -8.42 -13.39 -6.53
C LEU A 419 -8.20 -14.23 -7.81
N PRO A 420 -6.94 -14.62 -8.14
CA PRO A 420 -6.62 -15.28 -9.41
C PRO A 420 -7.37 -16.60 -9.67
N TYR A 421 -7.78 -17.30 -8.62
CA TYR A 421 -8.47 -18.58 -8.69
C TYR A 421 -9.99 -18.48 -8.56
N ILE A 422 -10.54 -17.27 -8.47
CA ILE A 422 -11.98 -17.00 -8.44
C ILE A 422 -12.38 -16.36 -9.76
N SER A 423 -13.41 -16.88 -10.41
CA SER A 423 -14.00 -16.24 -11.59
C SER A 423 -15.24 -15.47 -11.17
N LEU A 424 -15.14 -14.13 -11.19
CA LEU A 424 -16.28 -13.24 -11.01
C LEU A 424 -16.70 -12.65 -12.37
N PRO A 425 -18.01 -12.51 -12.64
CA PRO A 425 -18.47 -11.71 -13.78
C PRO A 425 -17.87 -10.31 -13.69
N LYS A 426 -17.49 -9.73 -14.83
CA LYS A 426 -17.08 -8.32 -14.86
C LYS A 426 -18.26 -7.45 -14.44
N GLU A 427 -18.04 -6.58 -13.48
CA GLU A 427 -19.01 -5.58 -13.05
C GLU A 427 -18.53 -4.19 -13.45
N GLU A 428 -19.45 -3.34 -13.92
CA GLU A 428 -19.14 -1.95 -14.27
C GLU A 428 -18.80 -1.11 -13.03
N ASN A 429 -19.38 -1.46 -11.87
CA ASN A 429 -19.15 -0.77 -10.60
C ASN A 429 -18.71 -1.79 -9.54
N PRO A 430 -17.42 -2.13 -9.50
CA PRO A 430 -16.90 -3.21 -8.66
C PRO A 430 -17.14 -2.94 -7.16
N PHE A 431 -17.05 -1.67 -6.73
CA PHE A 431 -17.37 -1.24 -5.37
C PHE A 431 -18.85 -1.36 -4.99
N LEU A 432 -19.77 -1.53 -5.95
CA LEU A 432 -21.20 -1.68 -5.70
C LEU A 432 -21.69 -3.11 -5.99
N GLY A 433 -20.78 -4.04 -6.28
CA GLY A 433 -21.08 -5.36 -6.79
C GLY A 433 -20.84 -6.51 -5.81
N VAL A 434 -20.32 -7.63 -6.33
CA VAL A 434 -20.01 -8.85 -5.59
C VAL A 434 -18.71 -8.66 -4.79
N ARG A 435 -18.86 -8.18 -3.55
CA ARG A 435 -17.78 -7.96 -2.58
C ARG A 435 -18.16 -8.37 -1.16
N GLY A 436 -17.16 -8.73 -0.36
CA GLY A 436 -17.32 -9.05 1.05
C GLY A 436 -18.24 -10.24 1.26
N VAL A 437 -19.24 -10.12 2.14
CA VAL A 437 -20.18 -11.21 2.45
C VAL A 437 -20.88 -11.78 1.21
N ARG A 438 -21.09 -10.96 0.16
CA ARG A 438 -21.79 -11.35 -1.06
C ARG A 438 -20.98 -12.30 -1.94
N LEU A 439 -19.65 -12.25 -1.86
CA LEU A 439 -18.77 -13.19 -2.57
C LEU A 439 -19.11 -14.64 -2.20
N PHE A 440 -19.41 -14.88 -0.93
CA PHE A 440 -19.63 -16.21 -0.39
C PHE A 440 -20.94 -16.86 -0.83
N GLN A 441 -21.87 -16.09 -1.41
CA GLN A 441 -23.08 -16.66 -2.03
C GLN A 441 -22.74 -17.46 -3.29
N SER A 442 -21.73 -17.01 -4.05
CA SER A 442 -21.27 -17.69 -5.27
C SER A 442 -20.09 -18.63 -5.02
N HIS A 443 -19.28 -18.35 -3.99
CA HIS A 443 -18.09 -19.13 -3.66
C HIS A 443 -18.07 -19.54 -2.17
N PRO A 444 -19.05 -20.36 -1.72
CA PRO A 444 -19.18 -20.75 -0.31
C PRO A 444 -17.97 -21.55 0.21
N ASP A 445 -17.30 -22.30 -0.66
CA ASP A 445 -16.13 -23.13 -0.29
C ASP A 445 -14.99 -22.30 0.32
N ILE A 446 -14.86 -21.04 -0.09
CA ILE A 446 -13.82 -20.12 0.40
C ILE A 446 -14.11 -19.71 1.84
N LEU A 447 -15.37 -19.33 2.10
CA LEU A 447 -15.82 -19.00 3.45
C LEU A 447 -15.74 -20.22 4.35
N GLU A 448 -16.15 -21.39 3.85
CA GLU A 448 -16.07 -22.64 4.60
C GLU A 448 -14.64 -22.95 5.03
N ALA A 449 -13.68 -22.91 4.09
CA ALA A 449 -12.27 -23.16 4.39
C ALA A 449 -11.71 -22.13 5.39
N GLN A 450 -12.07 -20.85 5.23
CA GLN A 450 -11.63 -19.79 6.13
C GLN A 450 -12.17 -19.96 7.55
N LEU A 451 -13.48 -20.19 7.69
CA LEU A 451 -14.11 -20.39 8.98
C LEU A 451 -13.60 -21.65 9.68
N HIS A 452 -13.40 -22.73 8.93
CA HIS A 452 -12.81 -23.96 9.46
C HIS A 452 -11.41 -23.69 10.04
N ALA A 453 -10.56 -22.95 9.32
CA ALA A 453 -9.24 -22.56 9.81
C ALA A 453 -9.31 -21.71 11.09
N ILE A 454 -10.22 -20.73 11.13
CA ILE A 454 -10.42 -19.85 12.31
C ILE A 454 -10.85 -20.68 13.52
N PHE A 455 -11.82 -21.58 13.35
CA PHE A 455 -12.32 -22.43 14.44
C PHE A 455 -11.26 -23.40 14.98
N LEU A 456 -10.45 -23.99 14.10
CA LEU A 456 -9.32 -24.84 14.51
C LEU A 456 -8.28 -24.03 15.31
N ALA A 457 -7.97 -22.82 14.84
CA ALA A 457 -6.99 -21.95 15.48
C ALA A 457 -7.47 -21.38 16.82
N ALA A 458 -8.78 -21.17 17.00
CA ALA A 458 -9.35 -20.57 18.19
C ALA A 458 -9.05 -21.38 19.47
N LYS A 459 -9.05 -22.72 19.41
CA LYS A 459 -8.74 -23.62 20.55
C LYS A 459 -9.43 -23.22 21.87
N GLY A 460 -10.68 -22.76 21.81
CA GLY A 460 -11.46 -22.31 22.96
C GLY A 460 -11.22 -20.87 23.41
N LYS A 461 -10.35 -20.10 22.73
CA LYS A 461 -10.25 -18.65 22.93
C LYS A 461 -11.52 -17.94 22.46
N SER A 462 -11.79 -16.77 23.03
CA SER A 462 -12.90 -15.94 22.58
C SER A 462 -12.49 -15.15 21.34
N ILE A 463 -12.95 -15.59 20.17
CA ILE A 463 -12.64 -14.96 18.88
C ILE A 463 -13.91 -14.29 18.36
N LYS A 464 -13.77 -13.03 17.93
CA LYS A 464 -14.81 -12.28 17.24
C LYS A 464 -14.64 -12.49 15.74
N ILE A 465 -15.67 -12.99 15.06
CA ILE A 465 -15.72 -13.10 13.59
C ILE A 465 -16.64 -11.99 13.08
N MET A 466 -16.13 -11.19 12.16
CA MET A 466 -16.83 -10.04 11.60
C MET A 466 -17.04 -10.21 10.09
N PHE A 467 -18.29 -10.04 9.63
CA PHE A 467 -18.62 -10.06 8.21
C PHE A 467 -18.59 -8.64 7.61
N PRO A 468 -17.85 -8.41 6.50
CA PRO A 468 -17.83 -7.15 5.76
C PRO A 468 -18.97 -7.04 4.75
N MET A 469 -19.28 -5.82 4.31
CA MET A 469 -20.22 -5.45 3.26
C MET A 469 -21.67 -5.91 3.50
N VAL A 470 -22.02 -6.13 4.77
CA VAL A 470 -23.39 -6.47 5.17
C VAL A 470 -24.28 -5.24 4.99
N SER A 471 -25.37 -5.43 4.25
CA SER A 471 -26.33 -4.37 3.92
C SER A 471 -27.75 -4.64 4.42
N SER A 472 -28.07 -5.88 4.77
CA SER A 472 -29.35 -6.29 5.37
C SER A 472 -29.18 -7.34 6.48
N VAL A 473 -30.19 -7.49 7.33
CA VAL A 473 -30.17 -8.47 8.44
C VAL A 473 -30.18 -9.90 7.90
N GLU A 474 -30.80 -10.13 6.75
CA GLU A 474 -30.83 -11.42 6.07
C GLU A 474 -29.44 -11.85 5.61
N GLU A 475 -28.64 -10.94 5.05
CA GLU A 475 -27.25 -11.22 4.66
C GLU A 475 -26.42 -11.64 5.88
N PHE A 476 -26.53 -10.90 6.99
CA PHE A 476 -25.84 -11.24 8.23
C PHE A 476 -26.30 -12.59 8.78
N THR A 477 -27.61 -12.81 8.87
CA THR A 477 -28.20 -14.04 9.41
C THR A 477 -27.81 -15.25 8.57
N HIS A 478 -27.76 -15.11 7.24
CA HIS A 478 -27.28 -16.15 6.34
C HIS A 478 -25.82 -16.49 6.61
N ALA A 479 -24.94 -15.48 6.70
CA ALA A 479 -23.52 -15.69 6.97
C ALA A 479 -23.26 -16.33 8.35
N LYS A 480 -23.98 -15.88 9.39
CA LYS A 480 -23.91 -16.46 10.75
C LYS A 480 -24.37 -17.92 10.74
N ASN A 481 -25.50 -18.22 10.10
CA ASN A 481 -26.00 -19.59 10.00
C ASN A 481 -25.06 -20.50 9.20
N PHE A 482 -24.46 -19.98 8.13
CA PHE A 482 -23.43 -20.69 7.37
C PHE A 482 -22.25 -21.04 8.28
N ALA A 483 -21.75 -20.09 9.08
CA ALA A 483 -20.65 -20.35 10.00
C ALA A 483 -20.97 -21.40 11.07
N LEU A 484 -22.17 -21.35 11.64
CA LEU A 484 -22.64 -22.38 12.58
C LEU A 484 -22.76 -23.76 11.90
N HIS A 485 -23.20 -23.80 10.64
CA HIS A 485 -23.24 -25.04 9.87
C HIS A 485 -21.83 -25.62 9.64
N VAL A 486 -20.86 -24.79 9.28
CA VAL A 486 -19.45 -25.19 9.11
C VAL A 486 -18.90 -25.77 10.42
N ALA A 487 -19.12 -25.10 11.55
CA ALA A 487 -18.70 -25.62 12.85
C ALA A 487 -19.33 -27.00 13.15
N LYS A 488 -20.63 -27.16 12.89
CA LYS A 488 -21.33 -28.44 13.05
C LYS A 488 -20.80 -29.53 12.12
N LYS A 489 -20.54 -29.20 10.84
CA LYS A 489 -19.99 -30.11 9.82
C LYS A 489 -18.65 -30.69 10.27
N TYR A 490 -17.79 -29.86 10.86
CA TYR A 490 -16.46 -30.25 11.34
C TYR A 490 -16.39 -30.60 12.83
N GLN A 491 -17.53 -30.68 13.54
CA GLN A 491 -17.61 -31.02 14.97
C GLN A 491 -16.78 -30.10 15.88
N LEU A 492 -16.79 -28.80 15.57
CA LEU A 492 -16.07 -27.76 16.30
C LEU A 492 -17.02 -26.98 17.23
N THR A 493 -16.50 -26.54 18.37
CA THR A 493 -17.25 -25.73 19.34
C THR A 493 -17.23 -24.25 18.94
N THR A 494 -18.36 -23.57 19.18
CA THR A 494 -18.52 -22.13 18.86
C THR A 494 -18.98 -21.30 20.07
N GLU A 495 -18.99 -21.88 21.28
CA GLU A 495 -19.50 -21.22 22.48
C GLU A 495 -18.75 -19.93 22.84
N SER A 496 -17.45 -19.86 22.52
CA SER A 496 -16.61 -18.68 22.75
C SER A 496 -16.54 -17.73 21.54
N ILE A 497 -17.19 -18.08 20.42
CA ILE A 497 -17.15 -17.30 19.18
C ILE A 497 -18.29 -16.29 19.17
N LEU A 498 -17.95 -15.03 18.90
CA LEU A 498 -18.91 -13.94 18.73
C LEU A 498 -18.99 -13.56 17.25
N PHE A 499 -20.20 -13.32 16.74
CA PHE A 499 -20.43 -12.92 15.36
C PHE A 499 -20.90 -11.48 15.29
N GLY A 500 -20.13 -10.65 14.62
CA GLY A 500 -20.43 -9.23 14.41
C GLY A 500 -20.35 -8.84 12.95
N MET A 501 -20.55 -7.56 12.69
CA MET A 501 -20.51 -7.01 11.34
C MET A 501 -19.75 -5.69 11.29
N MET A 502 -19.22 -5.40 10.11
CA MET A 502 -18.73 -4.06 9.82
C MET A 502 -19.90 -3.17 9.41
N ILE A 503 -20.04 -2.00 10.04
CA ILE A 503 -20.97 -0.96 9.60
C ILE A 503 -20.24 -0.10 8.57
N GLU A 504 -20.49 -0.40 7.31
CA GLU A 504 -19.90 0.31 6.16
C GLU A 504 -20.90 0.61 5.04
N VAL A 505 -22.02 -0.12 4.96
CA VAL A 505 -23.08 0.16 3.98
C VAL A 505 -24.14 1.08 4.59
N PRO A 506 -24.48 2.23 3.97
CA PRO A 506 -25.42 3.19 4.55
C PRO A 506 -26.83 2.65 4.85
N SER A 507 -27.29 1.62 4.15
CA SER A 507 -28.59 0.97 4.41
C SER A 507 -28.73 0.50 5.86
N VAL A 508 -27.62 0.07 6.47
CA VAL A 508 -27.57 -0.41 7.87
C VAL A 508 -28.03 0.66 8.84
N LEU A 509 -27.75 1.94 8.57
CA LEU A 509 -28.13 3.06 9.44
C LEU A 509 -29.64 3.14 9.65
N PHE A 510 -30.43 2.65 8.70
CA PHE A 510 -31.88 2.70 8.73
C PHE A 510 -32.53 1.47 9.41
N ASP A 511 -31.75 0.44 9.75
CA ASP A 511 -32.25 -0.80 10.33
C ASP A 511 -31.42 -1.32 11.53
N LEU A 512 -30.69 -0.42 12.20
CA LEU A 512 -29.84 -0.76 13.36
C LEU A 512 -30.58 -1.51 14.46
N LYS A 513 -31.86 -1.18 14.67
CA LYS A 513 -32.70 -1.83 15.69
C LYS A 513 -32.85 -3.33 15.45
N THR A 514 -33.04 -3.74 14.20
CA THR A 514 -33.19 -5.16 13.84
C THR A 514 -31.83 -5.85 13.89
N PHE A 515 -30.75 -5.20 13.45
CA PHE A 515 -29.41 -5.75 13.60
C PHE A 515 -29.02 -6.00 15.06
N ASN A 516 -29.45 -5.16 16.01
CA ASN A 516 -29.15 -5.33 17.44
C ASN A 516 -29.62 -6.68 18.01
N GLU A 517 -30.63 -7.30 17.39
CA GLU A 517 -31.15 -8.61 17.80
C GLU A 517 -30.33 -9.76 17.21
N ALA A 518 -29.61 -9.52 16.11
CA ALA A 518 -28.90 -10.55 15.36
C ALA A 518 -27.40 -10.62 15.70
N VAL A 519 -26.74 -9.48 15.89
CA VAL A 519 -25.28 -9.38 16.05
C VAL A 519 -24.83 -9.40 17.51
N ASP A 520 -23.59 -9.82 17.73
CA ASP A 520 -22.95 -9.78 19.05
C ASP A 520 -22.14 -8.49 19.26
N PHE A 521 -21.63 -7.88 18.19
CA PHE A 521 -20.89 -6.61 18.20
C PHE A 521 -20.89 -5.94 16.81
N TYR A 522 -20.45 -4.68 16.77
CA TYR A 522 -20.25 -3.90 15.55
C TYR A 522 -18.82 -3.33 15.48
N SER A 523 -18.32 -3.12 14.27
CA SER A 523 -17.18 -2.21 14.04
C SER A 523 -17.47 -1.29 12.87
N VAL A 524 -17.25 0.01 13.00
CA VAL A 524 -17.48 0.97 11.92
C VAL A 524 -16.26 1.03 11.01
N GLY A 525 -16.47 0.68 9.73
CA GLY A 525 -15.50 0.87 8.66
C GLY A 525 -15.68 2.25 8.04
N THR A 526 -15.07 3.29 8.62
CA THR A 526 -15.33 4.68 8.19
C THR A 526 -14.91 4.97 6.76
N ASN A 527 -13.95 4.21 6.21
CA ASN A 527 -13.46 4.40 4.85
C ASN A 527 -14.58 4.10 3.83
N ASP A 528 -15.08 2.87 3.83
CA ASP A 528 -16.17 2.43 2.96
C ASP A 528 -17.49 3.17 3.31
N LEU A 529 -17.78 3.40 4.60
CA LEU A 529 -18.95 4.20 5.00
C LEU A 529 -18.96 5.60 4.40
N THR A 530 -17.82 6.29 4.44
CA THR A 530 -17.68 7.64 3.87
C THR A 530 -17.84 7.57 2.35
N GLN A 531 -17.17 6.62 1.69
CA GLN A 531 -17.31 6.42 0.25
C GLN A 531 -18.77 6.27 -0.18
N TYR A 532 -19.55 5.42 0.49
CA TYR A 532 -20.94 5.18 0.11
C TYR A 532 -21.90 6.29 0.57
N LEU A 533 -21.60 7.02 1.64
CA LEU A 533 -22.39 8.19 2.03
C LEU A 533 -22.28 9.33 1.02
N PHE A 534 -21.10 9.52 0.43
CA PHE A 534 -20.84 10.59 -0.54
C PHE A 534 -20.95 10.14 -1.99
N ALA A 535 -21.05 8.83 -2.25
CA ALA A 535 -20.92 8.25 -3.58
C ALA A 535 -19.63 8.69 -4.29
N ILE A 536 -18.54 8.79 -3.54
CA ILE A 536 -17.21 9.15 -4.02
C ILE A 536 -16.28 8.00 -3.69
N GLU A 537 -15.77 7.33 -4.73
CA GLU A 537 -14.77 6.29 -4.60
C GLU A 537 -13.50 6.87 -3.96
N ARG A 538 -12.92 6.16 -2.98
CA ARG A 538 -11.72 6.63 -2.27
C ARG A 538 -10.53 6.84 -3.20
N THR A 539 -10.41 6.02 -4.23
CA THR A 539 -9.38 6.06 -5.27
C THR A 539 -9.74 6.99 -6.45
N HIS A 540 -10.78 7.83 -6.31
CA HIS A 540 -11.18 8.74 -7.36
C HIS A 540 -10.16 9.89 -7.51
N PRO A 541 -9.62 10.14 -8.73
CA PRO A 541 -8.46 11.02 -8.94
C PRO A 541 -8.67 12.49 -8.55
N THR A 542 -9.90 12.98 -8.65
CA THR A 542 -10.22 14.41 -8.50
C THR A 542 -11.25 14.71 -7.41
N LEU A 543 -11.97 13.70 -6.94
CA LEU A 543 -13.05 13.88 -5.97
C LEU A 543 -12.56 13.36 -4.64
N LYS A 544 -12.51 14.24 -3.63
CA LYS A 544 -12.06 13.91 -2.29
C LYS A 544 -13.20 14.03 -1.31
N THR A 545 -13.24 13.12 -0.35
CA THR A 545 -14.14 13.22 0.80
C THR A 545 -13.38 13.84 1.97
N ASP A 546 -14.03 14.76 2.68
CA ASP A 546 -13.52 15.23 3.96
C ASP A 546 -13.83 14.17 5.02
N ALA A 547 -12.79 13.52 5.54
CA ALA A 547 -12.92 12.53 6.62
C ALA A 547 -13.53 13.14 7.89
N LEU A 548 -13.37 14.45 8.11
CA LEU A 548 -13.94 15.19 9.23
C LEU A 548 -15.34 15.78 8.92
N SER A 549 -15.93 15.40 7.79
CA SER A 549 -17.21 15.93 7.36
C SER A 549 -18.29 15.76 8.44
N PRO A 550 -19.12 16.79 8.70
CA PRO A 550 -20.24 16.69 9.62
C PRO A 550 -21.21 15.55 9.29
N VAL A 551 -21.33 15.12 8.03
CA VAL A 551 -22.20 14.00 7.62
C VAL A 551 -21.69 12.68 8.21
N VAL A 552 -20.38 12.42 8.15
CA VAL A 552 -19.77 11.21 8.74
C VAL A 552 -20.05 11.18 10.25
N PHE A 553 -19.82 12.29 10.95
CA PHE A 553 -20.09 12.36 12.39
C PHE A 553 -21.58 12.25 12.74
N LYS A 554 -22.50 12.71 11.90
CA LYS A 554 -23.94 12.47 12.09
C LYS A 554 -24.29 10.99 11.94
N ALA A 555 -23.71 10.30 10.96
CA ALA A 555 -23.87 8.86 10.81
C ALA A 555 -23.32 8.10 12.02
N LEU A 556 -22.13 8.47 12.51
CA LEU A 556 -21.53 7.90 13.72
C LEU A 556 -22.38 8.17 14.97
N TYR A 557 -22.90 9.38 15.13
CA TYR A 557 -23.84 9.71 16.21
C TYR A 557 -25.10 8.85 16.15
N GLN A 558 -25.67 8.65 14.96
CA GLN A 558 -26.83 7.78 14.77
C GLN A 558 -26.52 6.33 15.14
N ILE A 559 -25.34 5.81 14.75
CA ILE A 559 -24.89 4.47 15.11
C ILE A 559 -24.83 4.34 16.63
N VAL A 560 -24.00 5.14 17.29
CA VAL A 560 -23.72 4.98 18.73
C VAL A 560 -24.95 5.20 19.62
N THR A 561 -25.93 5.98 19.15
CA THR A 561 -27.19 6.22 19.89
C THR A 561 -28.24 5.13 19.71
N GLN A 562 -28.15 4.32 18.64
CA GLN A 562 -29.14 3.29 18.34
C GLN A 562 -28.62 1.86 18.56
N VAL A 563 -27.31 1.62 18.54
CA VAL A 563 -26.77 0.30 18.84
C VAL A 563 -26.89 -0.02 20.33
N THR A 564 -27.19 -1.28 20.64
CA THR A 564 -27.23 -1.80 22.02
C THR A 564 -26.11 -2.80 22.30
N LYS A 565 -25.30 -3.11 21.28
CA LYS A 565 -24.15 -4.01 21.32
C LYS A 565 -22.84 -3.21 21.35
N PRO A 566 -21.72 -3.82 21.79
CA PRO A 566 -20.40 -3.18 21.71
C PRO A 566 -20.10 -2.69 20.29
N VAL A 567 -19.58 -1.48 20.17
CA VAL A 567 -19.22 -0.85 18.89
C VAL A 567 -17.80 -0.29 18.94
N SER A 568 -17.00 -0.62 17.93
CA SER A 568 -15.67 -0.05 17.70
C SER A 568 -15.62 0.75 16.40
N ILE A 569 -14.51 1.47 16.19
CA ILE A 569 -14.18 2.08 14.88
C ILE A 569 -12.84 1.51 14.43
N CYS A 570 -12.76 1.00 13.20
CA CYS A 570 -11.54 0.42 12.64
C CYS A 570 -11.06 1.08 11.34
N GLY A 571 -11.77 2.10 10.83
CA GLY A 571 -11.29 2.92 9.72
C GLY A 571 -10.27 3.99 10.18
N GLU A 572 -9.65 4.68 9.23
CA GLU A 572 -8.55 5.64 9.49
C GLU A 572 -8.94 6.79 10.42
N LEU A 573 -10.22 7.14 10.46
CA LEU A 573 -10.76 8.15 11.37
C LEU A 573 -10.46 7.85 12.85
N ALA A 574 -10.29 6.59 13.23
CA ALA A 574 -9.96 6.18 14.59
C ALA A 574 -8.56 6.65 15.05
N ALA A 575 -7.64 6.89 14.12
CA ALA A 575 -6.28 7.37 14.40
C ALA A 575 -6.13 8.88 14.17
N ASN A 576 -7.15 9.55 13.64
CA ASN A 576 -7.09 10.97 13.32
C ASN A 576 -7.17 11.81 14.60
N ILE A 577 -6.12 12.61 14.86
CA ILE A 577 -5.96 13.40 16.08
C ILE A 577 -7.10 14.39 16.29
N ASP A 578 -7.61 14.99 15.21
CA ASP A 578 -8.72 15.94 15.24
C ASP A 578 -10.08 15.25 15.43
N ALA A 579 -10.21 13.99 14.99
CA ALA A 579 -11.43 13.22 15.13
C ALA A 579 -11.61 12.61 16.52
N ILE A 580 -10.53 12.13 17.15
CA ILE A 580 -10.55 11.38 18.43
C ILE A 580 -11.40 12.07 19.51
N PRO A 581 -11.22 13.38 19.82
CA PRO A 581 -12.04 14.04 20.85
C PRO A 581 -13.53 13.96 20.56
N LYS A 582 -13.91 14.14 19.29
CA LYS A 582 -15.30 14.09 18.85
C LYS A 582 -15.86 12.66 18.90
N LEU A 583 -15.09 11.66 18.50
CA LEU A 583 -15.49 10.24 18.60
C LEU A 583 -15.77 9.83 20.06
N ILE A 584 -14.90 10.24 20.99
CA ILE A 584 -15.09 9.99 22.43
C ILE A 584 -16.33 10.74 22.96
N GLN A 585 -16.53 11.99 22.54
CA GLN A 585 -17.71 12.78 22.92
C GLN A 585 -19.01 12.13 22.43
N LEU A 586 -19.02 11.57 21.23
CA LEU A 586 -20.16 10.82 20.68
C LEU A 586 -20.47 9.55 21.50
N GLY A 587 -19.46 8.99 22.19
CA GLY A 587 -19.63 7.84 23.07
C GLY A 587 -18.88 6.58 22.65
N TYR A 588 -18.00 6.66 21.65
CA TYR A 588 -17.16 5.52 21.26
C TYR A 588 -16.08 5.26 22.32
N THR A 589 -16.00 4.01 22.78
CA THR A 589 -15.04 3.57 23.81
C THR A 589 -13.99 2.61 23.28
N SER A 590 -13.99 2.30 21.98
CA SER A 590 -13.09 1.34 21.35
C SER A 590 -12.63 1.84 19.99
N LEU A 591 -11.34 2.10 19.86
CA LEU A 591 -10.70 2.58 18.62
C LEU A 591 -9.66 1.56 18.17
N SER A 592 -9.68 1.17 16.90
CA SER A 592 -8.72 0.25 16.31
C SER A 592 -7.90 0.95 15.23
N VAL A 593 -6.58 0.99 15.42
CA VAL A 593 -5.65 1.83 14.63
C VAL A 593 -4.43 1.02 14.19
N THR A 594 -3.61 1.55 13.29
CA THR A 594 -2.37 0.87 12.87
C THR A 594 -1.38 0.75 14.05
N PRO A 595 -0.49 -0.27 14.09
CA PRO A 595 0.44 -0.47 15.19
C PRO A 595 1.29 0.77 15.51
N LYS A 596 1.73 1.50 14.48
CA LYS A 596 2.52 2.74 14.63
C LYS A 596 1.75 3.86 15.34
N SER A 597 0.42 3.88 15.22
CA SER A 597 -0.43 4.94 15.76
C SER A 597 -0.91 4.67 17.19
N ILE A 598 -0.68 3.47 17.74
CA ILE A 598 -1.23 3.05 19.06
C ILE A 598 -0.80 4.02 20.17
N ALA A 599 0.51 4.24 20.32
CA ALA A 599 1.08 5.07 21.38
C ALA A 599 0.55 6.51 21.32
N GLN A 600 0.56 7.11 20.13
CA GLN A 600 0.06 8.46 19.90
C GLN A 600 -1.44 8.56 20.16
N THR A 601 -2.24 7.61 19.67
CA THR A 601 -3.69 7.56 19.88
C THR A 601 -4.02 7.51 21.38
N LYS A 602 -3.33 6.64 22.14
CA LYS A 602 -3.49 6.55 23.60
C LYS A 602 -3.14 7.86 24.29
N GLU A 603 -2.07 8.52 23.88
CA GLU A 603 -1.68 9.80 24.46
C GLU A 603 -2.72 10.89 24.15
N THR A 604 -3.19 11.00 22.91
CA THR A 604 -4.26 11.93 22.52
C THR A 604 -5.51 11.71 23.37
N ILE A 605 -5.94 10.47 23.57
CA ILE A 605 -7.08 10.12 24.42
C ILE A 605 -6.93 10.65 25.85
N ARG A 606 -5.73 10.54 26.45
CA ARG A 606 -5.49 11.00 27.84
C ARG A 606 -5.62 12.52 27.99
N HIS A 607 -5.53 13.26 26.89
CA HIS A 607 -5.68 14.71 26.86
C HIS A 607 -7.09 15.21 26.52
N VAL A 608 -7.98 14.31 26.09
CA VAL A 608 -9.44 14.55 25.97
C VAL A 608 -10.07 14.51 27.35
#